data_AF-X1M478-F1
#
_entry.id   AF-X1M478-F1
#
_cell.length_a   1.000
_cell.length_b   1.000
_cell.length_c   1.000
_cell.angle_alpha   90.00
_cell.angle_beta   90.00
_cell.angle_gamma   90.00
#
_symmetry.space_group_name_H-M   'P 1'
#
loop_
_entity.id
_entity.type
_entity.pdbx_description
1 polymer ?
#
loop_
_entity_poly.entity_id
_entity_poly.type
_entity_poly.pdbx_seq_one_letter_code
_entity_poly.pdbx_strand_id
1 'polypeptide(L)'
;FGILNHGTLDRDERSDVRHINIAVIGLPELTDQFLEWLELCDSGIESKETLKPNLFPRFPGFGANSPYNAEWVCDDRAIRNLSTTEITKLQRLNIPVEIIKDAVGLYTSEIDYLADETKPDIIFCIIPEILGEQLDRAAEMVKPVPRFAENGDDVVNKFRHDFHHYLKSEAMNYRIPIQLVLPSTFGVGTRGKSTKKKRWRKKARQLQDPATRAWNLFTAMYYKAGCVPWRLSRQSSDYDTCYIGVSFYKSLDEKAVFTSIAQIFNERGEGVVVRGGQAQQSKRDRTPHLNNEDSAK
;
A
#
# COMPACT_ATOMS: atom_id res chain seq x y z
N PHE A 1 20.12 15.67 -1.38
CA PHE A 1 19.41 14.42 -1.06
C PHE A 1 19.08 14.44 0.42
N GLY A 2 17.81 14.28 0.82
CA GLY A 2 17.36 14.48 2.22
C GLY A 2 17.84 13.38 3.16
N ILE A 3 17.07 12.28 3.24
CA ILE A 3 17.38 11.12 4.10
C ILE A 3 18.80 10.59 3.85
N LEU A 4 19.25 10.53 2.59
CA LEU A 4 20.58 10.01 2.26
C LEU A 4 21.74 10.80 2.91
N ASN A 5 21.58 12.11 3.10
CA ASN A 5 22.64 12.95 3.67
C ASN A 5 22.44 13.23 5.16
N HIS A 6 21.19 13.24 5.64
CA HIS A 6 20.85 13.71 6.98
C HIS A 6 20.24 12.63 7.89
N GLY A 7 19.94 11.44 7.36
CA GLY A 7 19.16 10.43 8.08
C GLY A 7 17.67 10.76 8.14
N THR A 8 16.91 9.91 8.83
CA THR A 8 15.50 10.16 9.13
C THR A 8 15.34 11.19 10.25
N LEU A 9 14.18 11.85 10.30
CA LEU A 9 13.93 12.90 11.30
C LEU A 9 13.97 12.35 12.74
N ASP A 10 13.41 11.17 12.95
CA ASP A 10 13.32 10.51 14.25
C ASP A 10 14.62 9.80 14.68
N ARG A 11 15.68 9.89 13.87
CA ARG A 11 16.97 9.26 14.16
C ARG A 11 17.63 9.85 15.39
N ASP A 12 17.65 11.18 15.52
CA ASP A 12 18.37 11.83 16.63
C ASP A 12 17.62 11.71 17.97
N GLU A 13 16.34 11.37 17.93
CA GLU A 13 15.52 11.13 19.13
C GLU A 13 15.81 9.77 19.78
N ARG A 14 16.52 8.86 19.09
CA ARG A 14 16.82 7.50 19.55
C ARG A 14 18.25 7.09 19.21
N SER A 15 19.03 6.71 20.22
CA SER A 15 20.39 6.19 20.02
C SER A 15 20.43 4.79 19.40
N ASP A 16 19.37 4.01 19.58
CA ASP A 16 19.37 2.58 19.28
C ASP A 16 18.74 2.28 17.91
N VAL A 17 19.17 1.16 17.31
CA VAL A 17 18.63 0.68 16.03
C VAL A 17 17.15 0.34 16.17
N ARG A 18 16.34 0.76 15.21
CA ARG A 18 14.91 0.48 15.23
C ARG A 18 14.62 -0.88 14.62
N HIS A 19 14.16 -1.81 15.44
CA HIS A 19 13.63 -3.09 14.97
C HIS A 19 12.17 -2.94 14.59
N ILE A 20 11.83 -3.30 13.35
CA ILE A 20 10.46 -3.32 12.84
C ILE A 20 10.06 -4.76 12.58
N ASN A 21 9.13 -5.28 13.38
CA ASN A 21 8.66 -6.65 13.29
C ASN A 21 7.72 -6.78 12.10
N ILE A 22 8.04 -7.67 11.17
CA ILE A 22 7.25 -7.89 9.97
C ILE A 22 6.72 -9.32 9.95
N ALA A 23 5.57 -9.49 9.31
CA ALA A 23 5.05 -10.78 8.93
C ALA A 23 4.83 -10.84 7.42
N VAL A 24 4.89 -12.03 6.84
CA VAL A 24 4.75 -12.24 5.40
C VAL A 24 3.73 -13.35 5.14
N ILE A 25 2.76 -13.06 4.27
CA ILE A 25 1.76 -14.00 3.80
C ILE A 25 1.96 -14.19 2.30
N GLY A 26 2.19 -15.42 1.84
CA GLY A 26 2.47 -15.70 0.42
C GLY A 26 2.57 -17.19 0.12
N LEU A 27 2.88 -17.54 -1.13
CA LEU A 27 3.33 -18.90 -1.44
C LEU A 27 4.76 -19.07 -0.89
N PRO A 28 5.17 -20.26 -0.41
CA PRO A 28 6.48 -20.47 0.21
C PRO A 28 7.63 -19.90 -0.63
N GLU A 29 7.67 -20.24 -1.92
CA GLU A 29 8.75 -19.85 -2.82
C GLU A 29 8.80 -18.34 -3.06
N LEU A 30 7.65 -17.66 -2.96
CA LEU A 30 7.55 -16.21 -3.14
C LEU A 30 7.87 -15.46 -1.86
N THR A 31 7.54 -16.03 -0.71
CA THR A 31 7.91 -15.47 0.59
C THR A 31 9.43 -15.48 0.75
N ASP A 32 10.09 -16.61 0.43
CA ASP A 32 11.54 -16.73 0.47
C ASP A 32 12.22 -15.69 -0.45
N GLN A 33 11.79 -15.61 -1.71
CA GLN A 33 12.31 -14.61 -2.67
C GLN A 33 12.09 -13.16 -2.22
N PHE A 34 10.99 -12.89 -1.51
CA PHE A 34 10.72 -11.55 -1.00
C PHE A 34 11.64 -11.20 0.17
N LEU A 35 11.88 -12.14 1.09
CA LEU A 35 12.80 -11.96 2.20
C LEU A 35 14.24 -11.79 1.71
N GLU A 36 14.71 -12.63 0.79
CA GLU A 36 16.01 -12.47 0.12
C GLU A 36 16.15 -11.09 -0.56
N TRP A 37 15.06 -10.59 -1.15
CA TRP A 37 15.06 -9.26 -1.76
C TRP A 37 15.11 -8.13 -0.72
N LEU A 38 14.47 -8.28 0.44
CA LEU A 38 14.62 -7.32 1.55
C LEU A 38 16.08 -7.27 2.01
N GLU A 39 16.70 -8.43 2.25
CA GLU A 39 18.12 -8.54 2.64
C GLU A 39 19.05 -7.91 1.60
N LEU A 40 18.78 -8.13 0.30
CA LEU A 40 19.54 -7.49 -0.77
C LEU A 40 19.43 -5.96 -0.68
N CYS A 41 18.23 -5.44 -0.42
CA CYS A 41 18.00 -4.01 -0.29
C CYS A 41 18.71 -3.40 0.93
N ASP A 42 18.96 -4.18 1.98
CA ASP A 42 19.63 -3.69 3.20
C ASP A 42 21.04 -3.18 2.91
N SER A 43 21.74 -3.80 1.96
CA SER A 43 23.06 -3.37 1.47
C SER A 43 23.03 -2.11 0.59
N GLY A 44 21.85 -1.68 0.15
CA GLY A 44 21.65 -0.57 -0.78
C GLY A 44 21.51 -1.01 -2.25
N ILE A 45 21.01 -0.09 -3.07
CA ILE A 45 20.80 -0.33 -4.51
C ILE A 45 21.33 0.86 -5.30
N GLU A 46 22.20 0.60 -6.27
CA GLU A 46 22.78 1.63 -7.11
C GLU A 46 21.76 2.42 -7.94
N SER A 47 22.10 3.68 -8.22
CA SER A 47 21.29 4.56 -9.06
C SER A 47 21.22 4.04 -10.48
N LYS A 48 20.08 4.25 -11.14
CA LYS A 48 19.96 4.01 -12.58
C LYS A 48 20.80 5.04 -13.36
N GLU A 49 21.53 4.57 -14.38
CA GLU A 49 22.21 5.45 -15.33
C GLU A 49 21.21 6.36 -16.06
N THR A 50 21.41 7.67 -15.94
CA THR A 50 20.55 8.68 -16.57
C THR A 50 21.25 10.04 -16.66
N LEU A 51 20.83 10.86 -17.62
CA LEU A 51 21.26 12.26 -17.75
C LEU A 51 20.72 13.16 -16.63
N LYS A 52 19.82 12.63 -15.78
CA LYS A 52 19.20 13.36 -14.66
C LYS A 52 19.68 12.79 -13.30
N PRO A 53 20.89 13.15 -12.84
CA PRO A 53 21.53 12.51 -11.68
C PRO A 53 20.73 12.64 -10.37
N ASN A 54 19.91 13.69 -10.24
CA ASN A 54 19.13 13.94 -9.03
C ASN A 54 17.77 13.23 -8.98
N LEU A 55 17.30 12.65 -10.10
CA LEU A 55 15.94 12.11 -10.19
C LEU A 55 15.85 10.63 -9.76
N PHE A 56 16.95 9.89 -9.85
CA PHE A 56 17.00 8.45 -9.55
C PHE A 56 18.17 8.15 -8.61
N PRO A 57 18.16 8.69 -7.37
CA PRO A 57 19.22 8.42 -6.42
C PRO A 57 19.32 6.94 -6.09
N ARG A 58 20.54 6.51 -5.75
CA ARG A 58 20.76 5.20 -5.12
C ARG A 58 19.91 5.06 -3.86
N PHE A 59 19.46 3.84 -3.57
CA PHE A 59 18.87 3.50 -2.28
C PHE A 59 20.00 3.23 -1.29
N PRO A 60 20.04 3.89 -0.12
CA PRO A 60 21.20 3.85 0.77
C PRO A 60 21.27 2.59 1.63
N GLY A 61 20.30 1.69 1.52
CA GLY A 61 20.17 0.53 2.39
C GLY A 61 19.19 0.75 3.54
N PHE A 62 18.91 -0.33 4.26
CA PHE A 62 18.02 -0.36 5.41
C PHE A 62 18.64 -1.27 6.47
N GLY A 63 19.39 -0.68 7.39
CA GLY A 63 20.04 -1.41 8.47
C GLY A 63 20.59 -0.45 9.51
N ALA A 64 21.20 -0.97 10.57
CA ALA A 64 21.84 -0.15 11.62
C ALA A 64 22.79 0.93 11.07
N ASN A 65 23.54 0.61 10.02
CA ASN A 65 24.52 1.52 9.41
C ASN A 65 23.94 2.42 8.30
N SER A 66 22.66 2.25 7.96
CA SER A 66 22.02 3.04 6.91
C SER A 66 21.45 4.34 7.50
N PRO A 67 21.11 5.32 6.65
CA PRO A 67 20.47 6.56 7.11
C PRO A 67 19.10 6.36 7.79
N TYR A 68 18.49 5.18 7.65
CA TYR A 68 17.27 4.82 8.37
C TYR A 68 17.52 4.34 9.80
N ASN A 69 18.72 3.82 10.11
CA ASN A 69 19.05 3.21 11.40
C ASN A 69 17.97 2.21 11.87
N ALA A 70 17.51 1.36 10.96
CA ALA A 70 16.38 0.47 11.19
C ALA A 70 16.53 -0.85 10.44
N GLU A 71 15.97 -1.92 10.99
CA GLU A 71 16.10 -3.29 10.52
C GLU A 71 14.75 -3.99 10.50
N TRP A 72 14.55 -4.84 9.50
CA TRP A 72 13.41 -5.76 9.46
C TRP A 72 13.69 -6.95 10.38
N VAL A 73 12.74 -7.26 11.25
CA VAL A 73 12.78 -8.47 12.07
C VAL A 73 11.64 -9.36 11.64
N CYS A 74 11.96 -10.57 11.18
CA CYS A 74 10.97 -11.54 10.71
C CYS A 74 11.27 -12.89 11.34
N ASP A 75 10.44 -13.28 12.31
CA ASP A 75 10.50 -14.61 12.90
C ASP A 75 9.84 -15.65 11.99
N ASP A 76 10.28 -16.91 12.04
CA ASP A 76 9.66 -18.00 11.27
C ASP A 76 8.15 -18.15 11.54
N ARG A 77 7.71 -17.83 12.77
CA ARG A 77 6.28 -17.85 13.16
C ARG A 77 5.47 -16.75 12.48
N ALA A 78 6.13 -15.69 12.00
CA ALA A 78 5.53 -14.58 11.29
C ALA A 78 5.41 -14.84 9.77
N ILE A 79 5.85 -16.00 9.29
CA ILE A 79 5.71 -16.43 7.91
C ILE A 79 4.49 -17.36 7.78
N ARG A 80 3.52 -16.96 6.95
CA ARG A 80 2.30 -17.72 6.68
C ARG A 80 2.22 -18.10 5.23
N ASN A 81 2.06 -19.40 4.99
CA ASN A 81 2.04 -19.95 3.64
C ASN A 81 0.62 -20.19 3.16
N LEU A 82 0.29 -19.61 2.02
CA LEU A 82 -0.94 -19.88 1.30
C LEU A 82 -0.85 -21.22 0.57
N SER A 83 -1.96 -21.95 0.50
CA SER A 83 -2.03 -23.18 -0.28
C SER A 83 -2.28 -22.88 -1.76
N THR A 84 -1.38 -23.36 -2.63
CA THR A 84 -1.59 -23.35 -4.09
C THR A 84 -2.90 -24.05 -4.47
N THR A 85 -3.27 -25.12 -3.75
CA THR A 85 -4.53 -25.84 -3.99
C THR A 85 -5.73 -24.95 -3.70
N GLU A 86 -5.72 -24.18 -2.62
CA GLU A 86 -6.82 -23.28 -2.27
C GLU A 86 -6.98 -22.14 -3.26
N ILE A 87 -5.87 -21.54 -3.69
CA ILE A 87 -5.90 -20.52 -4.73
C ILE A 87 -6.43 -21.10 -6.05
N THR A 88 -6.06 -22.34 -6.38
CA THR A 88 -6.55 -23.02 -7.60
C THR A 88 -8.04 -23.35 -7.50
N LYS A 89 -8.59 -23.60 -6.30
CA LYS A 89 -10.05 -23.82 -6.14
C LYS A 89 -10.86 -22.61 -6.61
N LEU A 90 -10.32 -21.40 -6.53
CA LEU A 90 -10.97 -20.17 -7.01
C LEU A 90 -11.27 -20.20 -8.52
N GLN A 91 -10.54 -21.00 -9.31
CA GLN A 91 -10.82 -21.20 -10.74
C GLN A 91 -12.18 -21.84 -10.99
N ARG A 92 -12.68 -22.63 -10.04
CA ARG A 92 -13.95 -23.36 -10.17
C ARG A 92 -15.17 -22.46 -9.94
N LEU A 93 -14.94 -21.30 -9.32
CA LEU A 93 -15.98 -20.30 -9.10
C LEU A 93 -16.24 -19.52 -10.40
N ASN A 94 -17.51 -19.22 -10.64
CA ASN A 94 -17.97 -18.45 -11.80
C ASN A 94 -18.69 -17.15 -11.40
N ILE A 95 -18.75 -16.86 -10.10
CA ILE A 95 -19.36 -15.65 -9.55
C ILE A 95 -18.21 -14.73 -9.10
N PRO A 96 -18.01 -13.57 -9.74
CA PRO A 96 -16.87 -12.69 -9.45
C PRO A 96 -16.77 -12.29 -7.98
N VAL A 97 -17.90 -11.95 -7.36
CA VAL A 97 -17.95 -11.52 -5.95
C VAL A 97 -17.47 -12.63 -5.01
N GLU A 98 -17.81 -13.89 -5.30
CA GLU A 98 -17.34 -15.04 -4.52
C GLU A 98 -15.83 -15.24 -4.68
N ILE A 99 -15.29 -15.04 -5.89
CA ILE A 99 -13.84 -15.12 -6.13
C ILE A 99 -13.08 -14.10 -5.27
N ILE A 100 -13.54 -12.83 -5.21
CA ILE A 100 -12.90 -11.83 -4.33
C ILE A 100 -13.06 -12.24 -2.88
N LYS A 101 -14.27 -12.60 -2.46
CA LYS A 101 -14.56 -12.89 -1.05
C LYS A 101 -13.71 -14.06 -0.54
N ASP A 102 -13.63 -15.14 -1.30
CA ASP A 102 -12.82 -16.30 -0.94
C ASP A 102 -11.32 -15.97 -0.99
N ALA A 103 -10.87 -15.21 -1.99
CA ALA A 103 -9.48 -14.74 -2.04
C ALA A 103 -9.12 -13.88 -0.82
N VAL A 104 -9.99 -12.95 -0.41
CA VAL A 104 -9.80 -12.13 0.81
C VAL A 104 -9.82 -13.04 2.05
N GLY A 105 -10.70 -14.04 2.08
CA GLY A 105 -10.78 -15.06 3.12
C GLY A 105 -9.43 -15.74 3.38
N LEU A 106 -8.72 -16.13 2.31
CA LEU A 106 -7.40 -16.76 2.42
C LEU A 106 -6.34 -15.90 3.11
N TYR A 107 -6.36 -14.57 2.93
CA TYR A 107 -5.42 -13.69 3.61
C TYR A 107 -5.89 -13.31 5.01
N THR A 108 -7.19 -13.05 5.17
CA THR A 108 -7.76 -12.60 6.44
C THR A 108 -7.65 -13.67 7.53
N SER A 109 -7.76 -14.96 7.19
CA SER A 109 -7.50 -16.05 8.14
C SER A 109 -6.06 -16.06 8.66
N GLU A 110 -5.09 -15.80 7.78
CA GLU A 110 -3.68 -15.74 8.17
C GLU A 110 -3.34 -14.45 8.92
N ILE A 111 -3.97 -13.33 8.56
CA ILE A 111 -3.83 -12.05 9.28
C ILE A 111 -4.36 -12.19 10.71
N ASP A 112 -5.51 -12.84 10.90
CA ASP A 112 -6.10 -13.10 12.22
C ASP A 112 -5.12 -13.86 13.12
N TYR A 113 -4.56 -14.97 12.60
CA TYR A 113 -3.54 -15.73 13.31
C TYR A 113 -2.30 -14.89 13.69
N LEU A 114 -1.78 -14.09 12.76
CA LEU A 114 -0.61 -13.24 13.00
C LEU A 114 -0.89 -12.13 14.02
N ALA A 115 -2.09 -11.56 14.00
CA ALA A 115 -2.49 -10.51 14.93
C ALA A 115 -2.50 -11.02 16.37
N ASP A 116 -2.88 -12.28 16.59
CA ASP A 116 -2.91 -12.89 17.91
C ASP A 116 -1.54 -13.40 18.36
N GLU A 117 -0.83 -14.10 17.46
CA GLU A 117 0.36 -14.87 17.82
C GLU A 117 1.65 -14.03 17.84
N THR A 118 1.90 -13.25 16.78
CA THR A 118 3.19 -12.57 16.56
C THR A 118 3.13 -11.06 16.72
N LYS A 119 1.94 -10.46 16.56
CA LYS A 119 1.70 -9.01 16.71
C LYS A 119 2.72 -8.15 15.94
N PRO A 120 2.86 -8.37 14.62
CA PRO A 120 3.84 -7.66 13.81
C PRO A 120 3.46 -6.17 13.69
N ASP A 121 4.46 -5.33 13.47
CA ASP A 121 4.26 -3.91 13.16
C ASP A 121 3.67 -3.75 11.75
N ILE A 122 4.01 -4.64 10.81
CA ILE A 122 3.55 -4.61 9.41
C ILE A 122 3.35 -6.03 8.87
N ILE A 123 2.31 -6.25 8.08
CA ILE A 123 2.10 -7.50 7.34
C ILE A 123 2.26 -7.27 5.82
N PHE A 124 3.19 -7.99 5.20
CA PHE A 124 3.31 -8.05 3.74
C PHE A 124 2.42 -9.17 3.18
N CYS A 125 1.49 -8.80 2.30
CA CYS A 125 0.63 -9.74 1.59
C CYS A 125 1.13 -9.89 0.15
N ILE A 126 1.86 -10.96 -0.12
CA ILE A 126 2.34 -11.25 -1.47
C ILE A 126 1.18 -11.82 -2.28
N ILE A 127 0.92 -11.26 -3.46
CA ILE A 127 -0.14 -11.69 -4.38
C ILE A 127 0.49 -12.52 -5.50
N PRO A 128 0.37 -13.86 -5.48
CA PRO A 128 0.91 -14.71 -6.54
C PRO A 128 0.31 -14.38 -7.90
N GLU A 129 1.07 -14.59 -8.97
CA GLU A 129 0.59 -14.34 -10.34
C GLU A 129 -0.67 -15.16 -10.65
N ILE A 130 -0.74 -16.40 -10.17
CA ILE A 130 -1.91 -17.28 -10.35
C ILE A 130 -3.19 -16.66 -9.75
N LEU A 131 -3.08 -15.99 -8.60
CA LEU A 131 -4.21 -15.32 -7.95
C LEU A 131 -4.55 -14.04 -8.73
N GLY A 132 -3.54 -13.29 -9.15
CA GLY A 132 -3.71 -12.13 -10.02
C GLY A 132 -4.49 -12.45 -11.30
N GLU A 133 -4.18 -13.58 -11.96
CA GLU A 133 -4.92 -14.07 -13.12
C GLU A 133 -6.37 -14.44 -12.79
N GLN A 134 -6.65 -15.00 -11.61
CA GLN A 134 -8.03 -15.29 -11.19
C GLN A 134 -8.84 -14.02 -10.95
N LEU A 135 -8.23 -13.00 -10.34
CA LEU A 135 -8.87 -11.70 -10.14
C LEU A 135 -9.12 -11.00 -11.48
N ASP A 136 -8.20 -11.12 -12.44
CA ASP A 136 -8.39 -10.60 -13.80
C ASP A 136 -9.54 -11.31 -14.52
N ARG A 137 -9.57 -12.64 -14.45
CA ARG A 137 -10.67 -13.46 -15.00
C ARG A 137 -12.02 -13.06 -14.41
N ALA A 138 -12.09 -12.88 -13.09
CA ALA A 138 -13.31 -12.47 -12.41
C ALA A 138 -13.78 -11.08 -12.87
N ALA A 139 -12.84 -10.16 -13.14
CA ALA A 139 -13.16 -8.85 -13.69
C ALA A 139 -13.78 -8.94 -15.09
N GLU A 140 -13.26 -9.82 -15.96
CA GLU A 140 -13.77 -10.01 -17.33
C GLU A 140 -15.21 -10.56 -17.37
N MET A 141 -15.63 -11.30 -16.34
CA MET A 141 -17.00 -11.81 -16.23
C MET A 141 -18.03 -10.71 -15.95
N VAL A 142 -17.59 -9.57 -15.40
CA VAL A 142 -18.48 -8.44 -15.13
C VAL A 142 -18.70 -7.68 -16.44
N LYS A 143 -19.94 -7.70 -16.96
CA LYS A 143 -20.28 -6.90 -18.14
C LYS A 143 -19.95 -5.43 -17.86
N PRO A 144 -19.14 -4.76 -18.69
CA PRO A 144 -18.89 -3.33 -18.52
C PRO A 144 -20.24 -2.62 -18.60
N VAL A 145 -20.58 -1.86 -17.56
CA VAL A 145 -21.70 -0.92 -17.63
C VAL A 145 -21.34 0.10 -18.71
N PRO A 146 -22.20 0.36 -19.71
CA PRO A 146 -21.95 1.37 -20.72
C PRO A 146 -22.12 2.78 -20.11
N ARG A 147 -21.23 3.14 -19.19
CA ARG A 147 -20.81 4.52 -19.01
C ARG A 147 -19.52 4.69 -19.81
N PHE A 148 -19.23 5.91 -20.24
CA PHE A 148 -18.08 6.34 -21.03
C PHE A 148 -16.71 5.96 -20.43
N ALA A 149 -16.43 4.68 -20.19
CA ALA A 149 -15.16 4.16 -19.78
C ALA A 149 -14.32 4.06 -21.06
N GLU A 150 -13.50 5.08 -21.28
CA GLU A 150 -12.74 5.24 -22.53
C GLU A 150 -11.74 4.10 -22.79
N ASN A 151 -11.50 3.16 -21.86
CA ASN A 151 -10.64 2.00 -22.12
C ASN A 151 -11.12 0.75 -21.36
N GLY A 152 -11.19 -0.40 -22.06
CA GLY A 152 -11.52 -1.71 -21.46
C GLY A 152 -10.54 -2.21 -20.38
N ASP A 153 -9.39 -1.54 -20.22
CA ASP A 153 -8.40 -1.79 -19.15
C ASP A 153 -8.92 -1.38 -17.75
N ASP A 154 -9.94 -0.52 -17.66
CA ASP A 154 -10.45 0.00 -16.38
C ASP A 154 -11.15 -1.07 -15.54
N VAL A 155 -11.79 -2.07 -16.15
CA VAL A 155 -12.57 -3.08 -15.43
C VAL A 155 -11.66 -4.03 -14.63
N VAL A 156 -10.60 -4.52 -15.25
CA VAL A 156 -9.58 -5.37 -14.59
C VAL A 156 -8.91 -4.62 -13.45
N ASN A 157 -8.56 -3.35 -13.69
CA ASN A 157 -7.92 -2.53 -12.67
C ASN A 157 -8.89 -2.25 -11.50
N LYS A 158 -10.17 -1.98 -11.78
CA LYS A 158 -11.21 -1.81 -10.77
C LYS A 158 -11.37 -3.05 -9.88
N PHE A 159 -11.39 -4.24 -10.45
CA PHE A 159 -11.58 -5.46 -9.66
C PHE A 159 -10.37 -5.81 -8.78
N ARG A 160 -9.14 -5.57 -9.27
CA ARG A 160 -7.93 -5.64 -8.43
C ARG A 160 -7.95 -4.59 -7.32
N HIS A 161 -8.45 -3.39 -7.62
CA HIS A 161 -8.66 -2.36 -6.60
C HIS A 161 -9.73 -2.79 -5.59
N ASP A 162 -10.80 -3.46 -6.02
CA ASP A 162 -11.84 -3.99 -5.14
C ASP A 162 -11.28 -5.07 -4.20
N PHE A 163 -10.45 -6.00 -4.71
CA PHE A 163 -9.72 -6.95 -3.85
C PHE A 163 -8.83 -6.22 -2.84
N HIS A 164 -8.00 -5.27 -3.29
CA HIS A 164 -7.11 -4.50 -2.41
C HIS A 164 -7.89 -3.71 -1.35
N HIS A 165 -8.99 -3.05 -1.73
CA HIS A 165 -9.83 -2.29 -0.81
C HIS A 165 -10.57 -3.20 0.16
N TYR A 166 -11.10 -4.33 -0.31
CA TYR A 166 -11.81 -5.26 0.54
C TYR A 166 -10.87 -5.91 1.54
N LEU A 167 -9.70 -6.42 1.09
CA LEU A 167 -8.68 -6.95 1.99
C LEU A 167 -8.23 -5.91 3.02
N LYS A 168 -7.99 -4.66 2.61
CA LYS A 168 -7.66 -3.60 3.55
C LYS A 168 -8.79 -3.32 4.53
N SER A 169 -10.03 -3.29 4.08
CA SER A 169 -11.19 -3.04 4.93
C SER A 169 -11.31 -4.09 6.03
N GLU A 170 -11.20 -5.37 5.67
CA GLU A 170 -11.23 -6.47 6.64
C GLU A 170 -10.03 -6.40 7.59
N ALA A 171 -8.84 -6.12 7.05
CA ALA A 171 -7.62 -6.06 7.84
C ALA A 171 -7.54 -4.86 8.79
N MET A 172 -8.28 -3.76 8.53
CA MET A 172 -8.29 -2.58 9.41
C MET A 172 -8.76 -2.92 10.84
N ASN A 173 -9.54 -3.98 11.02
CA ASN A 173 -10.04 -4.40 12.33
C ASN A 173 -8.89 -4.81 13.29
N TYR A 174 -7.80 -5.36 12.75
CA TYR A 174 -6.63 -5.80 13.52
C TYR A 174 -5.70 -4.65 13.91
N ARG A 175 -5.88 -3.45 13.32
CA ARG A 175 -5.03 -2.27 13.52
C ARG A 175 -3.55 -2.49 13.18
N ILE A 176 -3.25 -3.51 12.38
CA ILE A 176 -1.91 -3.77 11.85
C ILE A 176 -1.87 -3.31 10.38
N PRO A 177 -0.97 -2.40 10.00
CA PRO A 177 -0.80 -1.99 8.62
C PRO A 177 -0.44 -3.16 7.70
N ILE A 178 -1.23 -3.33 6.63
CA ILE A 178 -0.91 -4.30 5.57
C ILE A 178 -0.30 -3.62 4.33
N GLN A 179 0.58 -4.34 3.63
CA GLN A 179 1.16 -3.93 2.37
C GLN A 179 1.08 -5.06 1.34
N LEU A 180 0.32 -4.82 0.27
CA LEU A 180 0.22 -5.76 -0.84
C LEU A 180 1.49 -5.65 -1.70
N VAL A 181 2.08 -6.79 -2.06
CA VAL A 181 3.30 -6.89 -2.86
C VAL A 181 3.07 -7.85 -4.01
N LEU A 182 3.45 -7.46 -5.23
CA LEU A 182 3.41 -8.32 -6.40
C LEU A 182 4.82 -8.92 -6.63
N PRO A 183 4.95 -10.15 -7.16
CA PRO A 183 6.24 -10.73 -7.52
C PRO A 183 7.09 -9.83 -8.41
N SER A 184 6.45 -9.06 -9.31
CA SER A 184 7.12 -8.05 -10.13
C SER A 184 7.82 -6.93 -9.34
N THR A 185 7.55 -6.78 -8.04
CA THR A 185 8.14 -5.78 -7.12
C THR A 185 9.47 -6.22 -6.51
N PHE A 186 9.76 -7.52 -6.46
CA PHE A 186 11.01 -8.04 -5.87
C PHE A 186 11.76 -9.01 -6.77
N GLY A 187 11.14 -9.53 -7.85
CA GLY A 187 11.79 -10.45 -8.78
C GLY A 187 13.14 -9.95 -9.30
N VAL A 188 14.21 -10.48 -8.72
CA VAL A 188 15.61 -10.27 -9.11
C VAL A 188 15.86 -11.11 -10.37
N GLY A 189 16.47 -10.53 -11.40
CA GLY A 189 17.16 -11.34 -12.42
C GLY A 189 16.33 -12.04 -13.50
N THR A 190 15.00 -12.09 -13.47
CA THR A 190 14.23 -12.48 -14.66
C THR A 190 14.10 -11.29 -15.64
N ARG A 191 15.24 -10.97 -16.29
CA ARG A 191 15.24 -10.72 -17.74
C ARG A 191 14.91 -12.04 -18.48
N GLY A 192 13.90 -12.75 -18.00
CA GLY A 192 13.41 -13.98 -18.56
C GLY A 192 12.15 -13.62 -19.30
N LYS A 193 12.26 -13.58 -20.63
CA LYS A 193 11.20 -13.92 -21.58
C LYS A 193 9.81 -13.64 -21.00
N SER A 194 9.26 -12.47 -21.33
CA SER A 194 7.82 -12.24 -21.44
C SER A 194 7.24 -13.42 -22.23
N THR A 195 6.95 -14.51 -21.52
CA THR A 195 6.63 -15.79 -22.13
C THR A 195 5.20 -15.64 -22.57
N LYS A 196 5.08 -15.41 -23.87
CA LYS A 196 3.85 -15.45 -24.65
C LYS A 196 2.81 -14.39 -24.24
N LYS A 197 2.70 -13.40 -25.14
CA LYS A 197 1.46 -12.67 -25.42
C LYS A 197 0.98 -11.75 -24.29
N LYS A 198 1.58 -10.56 -24.24
CA LYS A 198 0.78 -9.33 -24.10
C LYS A 198 -0.13 -9.17 -25.33
N ARG A 199 -1.09 -10.07 -25.52
CA ARG A 199 -2.32 -9.72 -26.21
C ARG A 199 -3.05 -8.83 -25.19
N TRP A 200 -3.45 -7.63 -25.57
CA TRP A 200 -4.30 -6.69 -24.80
C TRP A 200 -3.66 -5.54 -24.00
N ARG A 201 -2.49 -5.66 -23.34
CA ARG A 201 -1.85 -4.47 -22.71
C ARG A 201 -1.15 -3.57 -23.73
N LYS A 202 -1.83 -2.53 -24.26
CA LYS A 202 -1.26 -1.52 -25.19
C LYS A 202 -0.16 -0.63 -24.57
N LYS A 203 -0.07 -0.56 -23.23
CA LYS A 203 1.12 -0.07 -22.52
C LYS A 203 1.46 -1.04 -21.39
N ALA A 204 2.50 -1.84 -21.57
CA ALA A 204 3.13 -2.49 -20.44
C ALA A 204 3.62 -1.38 -19.50
N ARG A 205 2.97 -1.21 -18.35
CA ARG A 205 3.39 -0.25 -17.33
C ARG A 205 4.86 -0.51 -17.05
N GLN A 206 5.71 0.46 -17.40
CA GLN A 206 7.15 0.31 -17.23
C GLN A 206 7.42 0.21 -15.73
N LEU A 207 8.01 -0.90 -15.31
CA LEU A 207 8.39 -1.08 -13.92
C LEU A 207 9.40 0.03 -13.55
N GLN A 208 9.23 0.63 -12.38
CA GLN A 208 10.19 1.59 -11.84
C GLN A 208 11.56 0.92 -11.68
N ASP A 209 12.63 1.70 -11.68
CA ASP A 209 13.96 1.16 -11.44
C ASP A 209 14.07 0.57 -10.02
N PRO A 210 15.01 -0.37 -9.79
CA PRO A 210 15.16 -1.04 -8.51
C PRO A 210 15.33 -0.10 -7.31
N ALA A 211 16.15 0.95 -7.43
CA ALA A 211 16.38 1.90 -6.34
C ALA A 211 15.12 2.69 -5.99
N THR A 212 14.37 3.17 -6.99
CA THR A 212 13.08 3.85 -6.77
C THR A 212 12.04 2.94 -6.11
N ARG A 213 12.00 1.64 -6.48
CA ARG A 213 11.11 0.66 -5.83
C ARG A 213 11.44 0.50 -4.36
N ALA A 214 12.73 0.33 -4.03
CA ALA A 214 13.19 0.25 -2.66
C ALA A 214 12.89 1.54 -1.88
N TRP A 215 13.21 2.72 -2.42
CA TRP A 215 12.85 4.00 -1.82
C TRP A 215 11.36 4.08 -1.47
N ASN A 216 10.48 3.78 -2.43
CA ASN A 216 9.04 3.89 -2.21
C ASN A 216 8.52 2.89 -1.18
N LEU A 217 8.97 1.63 -1.24
CA LEU A 217 8.50 0.61 -0.30
C LEU A 217 9.02 0.89 1.11
N PHE A 218 10.34 1.04 1.26
CA PHE A 218 10.98 1.14 2.57
C PHE A 218 10.60 2.43 3.29
N THR A 219 10.56 3.58 2.60
CA THR A 219 10.10 4.84 3.22
C THR A 219 8.66 4.74 3.69
N ALA A 220 7.78 4.13 2.88
CA ALA A 220 6.37 3.98 3.23
C ALA A 220 6.17 3.01 4.39
N MET A 221 6.93 1.91 4.43
CA MET A 221 6.83 0.93 5.50
C MET A 221 7.43 1.48 6.79
N TYR A 222 8.57 2.16 6.72
CA TYR A 222 9.13 2.90 7.85
C TYR A 222 8.07 3.83 8.48
N TYR A 223 7.38 4.64 7.66
CA TYR A 223 6.29 5.47 8.17
C TYR A 223 5.12 4.67 8.78
N LYS A 224 4.69 3.59 8.13
CA LYS A 224 3.59 2.75 8.64
C LYS A 224 3.92 2.04 9.95
N ALA A 225 5.19 1.75 10.22
CA ALA A 225 5.67 1.24 11.50
C ALA A 225 5.71 2.31 12.61
N GLY A 226 5.10 3.49 12.38
CA GLY A 226 5.09 4.60 13.33
C GLY A 226 6.41 5.35 13.39
N CYS A 227 7.22 5.31 12.34
CA CYS A 227 8.45 6.10 12.24
C CYS A 227 8.22 7.40 11.46
N VAL A 228 9.13 8.37 11.60
CA VAL A 228 9.02 9.67 10.92
C VAL A 228 10.21 9.88 9.98
N PRO A 229 10.08 9.52 8.69
CA PRO A 229 11.22 9.57 7.77
C PRO A 229 11.69 11.01 7.49
N TRP A 230 10.77 11.96 7.35
CA TRP A 230 11.08 13.38 7.14
C TRP A 230 9.86 14.26 7.44
N ARG A 231 10.10 15.56 7.63
CA ARG A 231 9.05 16.59 7.74
C ARG A 231 9.53 17.85 7.02
N LEU A 232 8.59 18.69 6.58
CA LEU A 232 8.93 20.03 6.09
C LEU A 232 9.50 20.87 7.24
N SER A 233 10.60 21.59 6.96
CA SER A 233 11.13 22.59 7.88
C SER A 233 10.08 23.67 8.13
N ARG A 234 9.92 24.08 9.40
CA ARG A 234 8.98 25.14 9.80
C ARG A 234 9.72 26.29 10.45
N GLN A 235 9.22 27.49 10.23
CA GLN A 235 9.72 28.70 10.89
C GLN A 235 8.99 28.93 12.20
N SER A 236 9.61 29.66 13.12
CA SER A 236 9.05 29.95 14.45
C SER A 236 7.70 30.69 14.38
N SER A 237 7.46 31.44 13.31
CA SER A 237 6.19 32.12 13.04
C SER A 237 5.05 31.18 12.64
N ASP A 238 5.35 29.95 12.24
CA ASP A 238 4.32 29.00 11.77
C ASP A 238 3.59 28.32 12.94
N TYR A 239 4.10 28.43 14.17
CA TYR A 239 3.52 27.80 15.37
C TYR A 239 2.14 28.36 15.73
N ASP A 240 1.79 29.57 15.29
CA ASP A 240 0.49 30.20 15.54
C ASP A 240 -0.59 29.82 14.51
N THR A 241 -0.27 28.93 13.55
CA THR A 241 -1.16 28.62 12.42
C THR A 241 -1.60 27.15 12.41
N CYS A 242 -2.91 26.93 12.43
CA CYS A 242 -3.52 25.61 12.27
C CYS A 242 -4.08 25.44 10.86
N TYR A 243 -3.64 24.40 10.16
CA TYR A 243 -4.16 24.05 8.83
C TYR A 243 -5.18 22.92 8.95
N ILE A 244 -6.36 23.14 8.38
CA ILE A 244 -7.43 22.14 8.33
C ILE A 244 -7.69 21.78 6.87
N GLY A 245 -7.35 20.55 6.50
CA GLY A 245 -7.69 19.98 5.20
C GLY A 245 -8.99 19.20 5.28
N VAL A 246 -10.03 19.62 4.55
CA VAL A 246 -11.31 18.90 4.45
C VAL A 246 -11.40 18.22 3.10
N SER A 247 -11.68 16.92 3.11
CA SER A 247 -11.84 16.11 1.90
C SER A 247 -13.21 15.44 1.85
N PHE A 248 -13.78 15.35 0.65
CA PHE A 248 -15.06 14.70 0.40
C PHE A 248 -14.85 13.53 -0.56
N TYR A 249 -15.58 12.44 -0.33
CA TYR A 249 -15.61 11.31 -1.25
C TYR A 249 -17.06 10.88 -1.51
N LYS A 250 -17.27 10.27 -2.67
CA LYS A 250 -18.55 9.66 -3.01
C LYS A 250 -18.54 8.20 -2.59
N SER A 251 -19.68 7.72 -2.11
CA SER A 251 -19.93 6.29 -1.93
C SER A 251 -19.74 5.53 -3.24
N LEU A 252 -19.48 4.23 -3.16
CA LEU A 252 -19.28 3.37 -4.34
C LEU A 252 -20.49 3.36 -5.29
N ASP A 253 -21.70 3.60 -4.76
CA ASP A 253 -22.93 3.71 -5.52
C ASP A 253 -23.22 5.14 -6.04
N GLU A 254 -22.31 6.10 -5.77
CA GLU A 254 -22.39 7.52 -6.10
C GLU A 254 -23.59 8.27 -5.52
N LYS A 255 -24.36 7.65 -4.61
CA LYS A 255 -25.61 8.24 -4.08
C LYS A 255 -25.38 9.18 -2.91
N ALA A 256 -24.28 9.02 -2.19
CA ALA A 256 -23.95 9.83 -1.03
C ALA A 256 -22.57 10.46 -1.17
N VAL A 257 -22.45 11.72 -0.74
CA VAL A 257 -21.17 12.40 -0.53
C VAL A 257 -20.90 12.38 0.97
N PHE A 258 -19.79 11.78 1.37
CA PHE A 258 -19.34 11.77 2.75
C PHE A 258 -18.21 12.77 2.92
N THR A 259 -18.20 13.50 4.04
CA THR A 259 -17.01 14.25 4.48
C THR A 259 -16.04 13.23 5.03
N SER A 260 -15.00 12.91 4.28
CA SER A 260 -14.10 11.81 4.64
C SER A 260 -13.38 12.12 5.94
N ILE A 261 -12.64 13.23 5.96
CA ILE A 261 -11.62 13.49 6.96
C ILE A 261 -11.35 15.00 7.02
N ALA A 262 -11.37 15.58 8.22
CA ALA A 262 -10.67 16.81 8.55
C ALA A 262 -9.33 16.45 9.17
N GLN A 263 -8.23 16.71 8.45
CA GLN A 263 -6.88 16.55 8.99
C GLN A 263 -6.47 17.89 9.58
N ILE A 264 -6.33 17.92 10.90
CA ILE A 264 -5.91 19.07 11.68
C ILE A 264 -4.44 18.86 11.99
N PHE A 265 -3.55 19.70 11.46
CA PHE A 265 -2.15 19.65 11.85
C PHE A 265 -1.94 20.66 12.98
N ASN A 266 -1.50 20.17 14.15
CA ASN A 266 -1.13 21.05 15.25
C ASN A 266 0.16 21.82 14.95
N GLU A 267 0.52 22.75 15.84
CA GLU A 267 1.72 23.57 15.79
C GLU A 267 3.03 22.76 15.58
N ARG A 268 3.06 21.49 16.01
CA ARG A 268 4.21 20.59 15.90
C ARG A 268 4.20 19.74 14.61
N GLY A 269 3.18 19.90 13.76
CA GLY A 269 2.98 19.06 12.58
C GLY A 269 2.51 17.64 12.91
N GLU A 270 1.95 17.43 14.11
CA GLU A 270 1.22 16.22 14.46
C GLU A 270 -0.21 16.38 13.96
N GLY A 271 -0.62 15.47 13.08
CA GLY A 271 -1.94 15.49 12.48
C GLY A 271 -2.94 14.74 13.36
N VAL A 272 -4.01 15.41 13.78
CA VAL A 272 -5.23 14.75 14.27
C VAL A 272 -6.17 14.55 13.10
N VAL A 273 -6.58 13.29 12.89
CA VAL A 273 -7.52 12.91 11.85
C VAL A 273 -8.91 12.84 12.48
N VAL A 274 -9.76 13.81 12.15
CA VAL A 274 -11.15 13.83 12.59
C VAL A 274 -12.03 13.32 11.45
N ARG A 275 -12.90 12.33 11.73
CA ARG A 275 -13.88 11.87 10.74
C ARG A 275 -15.07 12.83 10.74
N GLY A 276 -15.42 13.33 9.56
CA GLY A 276 -16.60 14.17 9.37
C GLY A 276 -17.87 13.33 9.22
N GLY A 277 -19.02 13.96 9.46
CA GLY A 277 -20.33 13.39 9.14
C GLY A 277 -20.64 13.39 7.63
N GLN A 278 -21.82 12.93 7.26
CA GLN A 278 -22.27 12.95 5.87
C GLN A 278 -22.56 14.38 5.41
N ALA A 279 -22.04 14.78 4.24
CA ALA A 279 -22.33 16.09 3.66
C ALA A 279 -23.55 16.02 2.73
N GLN A 280 -24.35 17.09 2.70
CA GLN A 280 -25.44 17.20 1.73
C GLN A 280 -24.95 17.92 0.47
N GLN A 281 -25.15 17.31 -0.69
CA GLN A 281 -24.85 17.97 -1.96
C GLN A 281 -26.10 18.67 -2.48
N SER A 282 -26.05 20.00 -2.64
CA SER A 282 -27.16 20.73 -3.22
C SER A 282 -27.27 20.42 -4.72
N LYS A 283 -28.50 20.29 -5.22
CA LYS A 283 -28.77 20.00 -6.64
C LYS A 283 -28.44 21.17 -7.57
N ARG A 284 -28.28 22.39 -7.05
CA ARG A 284 -28.05 23.63 -7.84
C ARG A 284 -26.58 23.89 -8.14
N ASP A 285 -25.73 23.81 -7.14
CA ASP A 285 -24.30 24.16 -7.19
C ASP A 285 -23.39 22.92 -7.16
N ARG A 286 -23.93 21.73 -6.83
CA ARG A 286 -23.20 20.48 -6.67
C ARG A 286 -22.03 20.60 -5.68
N THR A 287 -22.09 21.55 -4.77
CA THR A 287 -21.12 21.68 -3.67
C THR A 287 -21.66 20.97 -2.42
N PRO A 288 -20.77 20.35 -1.64
CA PRO A 288 -21.14 19.77 -0.35
C PRO A 288 -21.37 20.88 0.68
N HIS A 289 -22.49 20.79 1.39
CA HIS A 289 -22.93 21.68 2.45
C HIS A 289 -23.22 20.87 3.72
N LEU A 290 -23.10 21.54 4.87
CA LEU A 290 -23.63 21.03 6.14
C LEU A 290 -25.15 21.17 6.16
N ASN A 291 -25.85 20.29 6.88
CA ASN A 291 -27.27 20.51 7.15
C ASN A 291 -27.45 21.62 8.20
N ASN A 292 -28.66 22.16 8.33
CA ASN A 292 -28.93 23.26 9.26
C ASN A 292 -28.76 22.89 10.74
N GLU A 293 -28.88 21.61 11.10
CA GLU A 293 -28.70 21.14 12.48
C GLU A 293 -27.22 21.05 12.86
N ASP A 294 -26.37 20.67 11.90
CA ASP A 294 -24.92 20.56 12.02
C ASP A 294 -24.22 21.92 11.92
N SER A 295 -24.83 22.91 11.27
CA SER A 295 -24.29 24.27 11.16
C SER A 295 -24.61 25.15 12.39
N ALA A 296 -25.55 24.74 13.23
CA ALA A 296 -26.02 25.51 14.38
C ALA A 296 -25.30 25.19 15.71
N LYS A 297 -24.24 24.36 15.67
CA LYS A 297 -23.44 23.98 16.85
C LYS A 297 -22.09 24.68 16.90
#